data_AF-A0A7C9GZS7-F1
#
_entry.id   AF-A0A7C9GZS7-F1
#
_cell.length_a   1.000
_cell.length_b   1.000
_cell.length_c   1.000
_cell.angle_alpha   90.00
_cell.angle_beta   90.00
_cell.angle_gamma   90.00
#
_symmetry.space_group_name_H-M   'P 1'
#
loop_
_entity.id
_entity.type
_entity.pdbx_description
1 polymer ?
#
loop_
_entity_poly.entity_id
_entity_poly.type
_entity_poly.pdbx_seq_one_letter_code
_entity_poly.pdbx_strand_id
1 'polypeptide(L)'
;MQDISKTVPSYSIEFERKTDYDELLLQFNRIRRTAYYQHNKHYNETAIVMCLSHNKGDMCKKITVKTEKGGYKKVFVRDEDNLLYKFAIPHEVDWHIHFLSVGKGSRSLCEKITHNENRRAKKCVAKLYSNKGFIPYNYIKEQASVIREIGNMSEYL
;
A
#
# COMPACT_ATOMS: atom_id res chain seq x y z
N MET A 1 -13.43 6.72 19.07
CA MET A 1 -13.03 7.97 18.38
C MET A 1 -11.52 7.94 18.24
N GLN A 2 -10.99 7.91 17.02
CA GLN A 2 -9.56 8.11 16.80
C GLN A 2 -9.22 9.55 17.22
N ASP A 3 -8.27 9.68 18.15
CA ASP A 3 -7.81 10.98 18.63
C ASP A 3 -7.04 11.69 17.49
N ILE A 4 -7.66 12.70 16.89
CA ILE A 4 -7.17 13.43 15.70
C ILE A 4 -5.97 14.33 16.07
N SER A 5 -5.57 14.39 17.35
CA SER A 5 -4.59 15.34 17.86
C SER A 5 -3.12 15.06 17.48
N LYS A 6 -2.80 13.88 16.92
CA LYS A 6 -1.46 13.60 16.36
C LYS A 6 -1.56 12.84 15.04
N THR A 7 -1.45 13.55 13.92
CA THR A 7 -1.22 12.91 12.61
C THR A 7 0.11 12.17 12.62
N VAL A 8 0.06 10.85 12.59
CA VAL A 8 1.25 10.00 12.54
C VAL A 8 1.84 10.01 11.11
N PRO A 9 3.17 10.16 10.93
CA PRO A 9 3.78 10.06 9.61
C PRO A 9 3.49 8.69 8.99
N SER A 10 2.96 8.69 7.77
CA SER A 10 2.52 7.49 7.04
C SER A 10 2.83 7.65 5.56
N TYR A 11 3.56 6.68 5.00
CA TYR A 11 4.05 6.69 3.63
C TYR A 11 3.88 5.33 2.98
N SER A 12 3.48 5.34 1.71
CA SER A 12 3.28 4.14 0.91
C SER A 12 4.28 4.08 -0.23
N ILE A 13 4.60 2.87 -0.69
CA ILE A 13 5.31 2.64 -1.95
C ILE A 13 4.37 1.89 -2.88
N GLU A 14 4.21 2.42 -4.09
CA GLU A 14 3.57 1.74 -5.21
C GLU A 14 4.66 1.08 -6.05
N PHE A 15 4.60 -0.24 -6.15
CA PHE A 15 5.49 -1.00 -7.01
C PHE A 15 4.87 -1.22 -8.39
N GLU A 16 5.71 -1.31 -9.41
CA GLU A 16 5.26 -1.68 -10.75
C GLU A 16 4.60 -3.06 -10.71
N ARG A 17 3.48 -3.17 -11.43
CA ARG A 17 2.73 -4.40 -11.58
C ARG A 17 3.56 -5.43 -12.33
N LYS A 18 3.48 -6.69 -11.90
CA LYS A 18 4.14 -7.82 -12.56
C LYS A 18 3.14 -8.92 -12.80
N THR A 19 3.07 -9.39 -14.04
CA THR A 19 2.24 -10.52 -14.43
C THR A 19 2.84 -11.85 -13.92
N ASP A 20 4.17 -11.92 -13.80
CA ASP A 20 4.88 -13.06 -13.23
C ASP A 20 4.87 -13.02 -11.69
N TYR A 21 4.13 -13.95 -11.09
CA TYR A 21 3.98 -14.08 -9.65
C TYR A 21 5.27 -14.51 -8.95
N ASP A 22 6.08 -15.38 -9.55
CA ASP A 22 7.29 -15.90 -8.94
C ASP A 22 8.36 -14.80 -8.88
N GLU A 23 8.51 -14.03 -9.96
CA GLU A 23 9.36 -12.84 -9.93
C GLU A 23 8.89 -11.81 -8.89
N LEU A 24 7.58 -11.62 -8.77
CA LEU A 24 7.01 -10.70 -7.79
C LEU A 24 7.25 -11.19 -6.36
N LEU A 25 7.11 -12.50 -6.10
CA LEU A 25 7.38 -13.10 -4.80
C LEU A 25 8.86 -12.99 -4.41
N LEU A 26 9.77 -13.13 -5.38
CA LEU A 26 11.20 -12.88 -5.18
C LEU A 26 11.47 -11.41 -4.82
N GLN A 27 10.83 -10.48 -5.51
CA GLN A 27 10.91 -9.05 -5.19
C GLN A 27 10.33 -8.76 -3.80
N PHE A 28 9.16 -9.30 -3.48
CA PHE A 28 8.51 -9.17 -2.17
C PHE A 28 9.41 -9.64 -1.03
N ASN A 29 9.99 -10.85 -1.16
CA ASN A 29 10.88 -11.40 -0.14
C ASN A 29 12.20 -10.62 0.00
N ARG A 30 12.69 -10.01 -1.07
CA ARG A 30 13.87 -9.14 -1.05
C ARG A 30 13.57 -7.82 -0.34
N ILE A 31 12.45 -7.18 -0.68
CA ILE A 31 11.99 -5.95 -0.04
C ILE A 31 11.78 -6.22 1.44
N ARG A 32 11.12 -7.32 1.81
CA ARG A 32 10.91 -7.75 3.20
C ARG A 32 12.21 -7.83 3.99
N ARG A 33 13.22 -8.52 3.45
CA ARG A 33 14.54 -8.65 4.09
C ARG A 33 15.20 -7.29 4.30
N THR A 34 15.12 -6.42 3.30
CA THR A 34 15.68 -5.07 3.37
C THR A 34 14.94 -4.23 4.42
N ALA A 35 13.61 -4.23 4.39
CA ALA A 35 12.76 -3.52 5.34
C ALA A 35 13.00 -3.97 6.77
N TYR A 36 13.09 -5.29 7.00
CA TYR A 36 13.38 -5.87 8.32
C TYR A 36 14.74 -5.42 8.86
N TYR A 37 15.78 -5.47 8.02
CA TYR A 37 17.11 -5.00 8.40
C TYR A 37 17.10 -3.51 8.73
N GLN A 38 16.50 -2.68 7.88
CA GLN A 38 16.46 -1.23 8.04
C GLN A 38 15.65 -0.82 9.29
N HIS A 39 14.50 -1.45 9.51
CA HIS A 39 13.69 -1.26 10.72
C HIS A 39 14.51 -1.54 11.98
N ASN A 40 15.12 -2.72 12.09
CA ASN A 40 15.85 -3.11 13.30
C ASN A 40 17.13 -2.31 13.56
N LYS A 41 17.78 -1.78 12.52
CA LYS A 41 19.08 -1.10 12.65
C LYS A 41 18.98 0.42 12.71
N HIS A 42 18.01 1.01 12.04
CA HIS A 42 18.00 2.45 11.78
C HIS A 42 16.63 3.11 12.01
N TYR A 43 15.54 2.35 11.97
CA TYR A 43 14.17 2.88 11.98
C TYR A 43 13.24 2.05 12.88
N ASN A 44 13.66 1.80 14.12
CA ASN A 44 12.94 0.95 15.08
C ASN A 44 11.61 1.55 15.56
N GLU A 45 11.46 2.88 15.49
CA GLU A 45 10.21 3.61 15.77
C GLU A 45 9.23 3.63 14.57
N THR A 46 9.31 2.63 13.69
CA THR A 46 8.39 2.46 12.57
C THR A 46 7.62 1.14 12.66
N ALA A 47 6.39 1.12 12.19
CA ALA A 47 5.70 -0.11 11.84
C ALA A 47 5.53 -0.20 10.34
N ILE A 48 5.62 -1.41 9.80
CA ILE A 48 5.54 -1.67 8.37
C ILE A 48 4.52 -2.76 8.13
N VAL A 49 3.64 -2.55 7.16
CA VAL A 49 2.83 -3.62 6.56
C VAL A 49 3.13 -3.67 5.08
N MET A 50 3.34 -4.88 4.57
CA MET A 50 3.49 -5.12 3.15
C MET A 50 2.71 -6.34 2.73
N CYS A 51 2.08 -6.28 1.56
CA CYS A 51 1.33 -7.42 1.04
C CYS A 51 1.52 -7.61 -0.46
N LEU A 52 1.36 -8.86 -0.89
CA LEU A 52 1.04 -9.18 -2.27
C LEU A 52 -0.46 -9.04 -2.43
N SER A 53 -0.86 -8.10 -3.27
CA SER A 53 -2.25 -7.88 -3.65
C SER A 53 -2.45 -8.38 -5.07
N HIS A 54 -3.60 -9.01 -5.27
CA HIS A 54 -4.16 -9.27 -6.58
C HIS A 54 -5.57 -8.75 -6.52
N ASN A 55 -5.81 -7.63 -7.20
CA ASN A 55 -7.15 -7.12 -7.30
C ASN A 55 -7.92 -8.12 -8.17
N LYS A 56 -8.91 -8.80 -7.60
CA LYS A 56 -9.70 -9.84 -8.30
C LYS A 56 -10.62 -9.26 -9.39
N GLY A 57 -10.46 -8.00 -9.76
CA GLY A 57 -11.33 -7.32 -10.70
C GLY A 57 -12.69 -6.96 -10.11
N ASP A 58 -12.84 -6.95 -8.78
CA ASP A 58 -14.07 -6.49 -8.13
C ASP A 58 -14.20 -4.97 -8.32
N MET A 59 -14.88 -4.61 -9.40
CA MET A 59 -15.09 -3.24 -9.82
C MET A 59 -15.69 -2.39 -8.70
N CYS A 60 -15.05 -1.26 -8.45
CA CYS A 60 -15.59 -0.21 -7.61
C CYS A 60 -16.37 0.79 -8.49
N LYS A 61 -17.70 0.88 -8.32
CA LYS A 61 -18.52 1.95 -8.88
C LYS A 61 -17.99 3.31 -8.42
N LYS A 62 -17.64 4.16 -9.39
CA LYS A 62 -17.26 5.55 -9.14
C LYS A 62 -18.53 6.36 -8.89
N ILE A 63 -18.86 6.59 -7.63
CA ILE A 63 -20.01 7.41 -7.24
C ILE A 63 -19.55 8.81 -6.84
N THR A 64 -20.41 9.79 -7.06
CA THR A 64 -20.20 11.16 -6.58
C THR A 64 -20.95 11.31 -5.26
N VAL A 65 -20.21 11.51 -4.17
CA VAL A 65 -20.77 11.65 -2.83
C VAL A 65 -20.68 13.11 -2.41
N LYS A 66 -21.77 13.65 -1.87
CA LYS A 66 -21.81 15.00 -1.32
C LYS A 66 -21.09 15.02 0.02
N THR A 67 -20.13 15.90 0.20
CA THR A 67 -19.35 16.04 1.44
C THR A 67 -20.13 16.88 2.45
N GLU A 68 -19.86 16.70 3.74
CA GLU A 68 -20.47 17.47 4.83
C GLU A 68 -20.26 18.99 4.68
N LYS A 69 -19.18 19.40 4.01
CA LYS A 69 -18.87 20.80 3.70
C LYS A 69 -19.50 21.30 2.38
N GLY A 70 -20.46 20.56 1.82
CA GLY A 70 -21.24 20.96 0.65
C GLY A 70 -20.59 20.72 -0.72
N GLY A 71 -19.40 20.12 -0.78
CA GLY A 71 -18.72 19.77 -2.03
C GLY A 71 -19.10 18.38 -2.56
N TYR A 72 -18.56 17.99 -3.71
CA TYR A 72 -18.71 16.64 -4.25
C TYR A 72 -17.35 15.95 -4.34
N LYS A 73 -17.26 14.71 -3.86
CA LYS A 73 -16.07 13.87 -3.97
C LYS A 73 -16.41 12.62 -4.77
N LYS A 74 -15.56 12.27 -5.73
CA LYS A 74 -15.65 10.96 -6.41
C LYS A 74 -15.05 9.90 -5.49
N VAL A 75 -15.83 8.87 -5.21
CA VAL A 75 -15.45 7.75 -4.34
C VAL A 75 -15.68 6.46 -5.09
N PHE A 76 -14.79 5.49 -4.89
CA PHE A 76 -14.88 4.15 -5.45
C PHE A 76 -15.57 3.25 -4.43
N VAL A 77 -16.67 2.59 -4.80
CA VAL A 77 -17.45 1.70 -3.92
C VAL A 77 -17.63 0.35 -4.61
N ARG A 78 -17.33 -0.77 -3.93
CA ARG A 78 -17.55 -2.11 -4.49
C ARG A 78 -19.03 -2.29 -4.88
N ASP A 79 -19.28 -2.74 -6.11
CA ASP A 79 -20.64 -2.97 -6.62
C ASP A 79 -20.88 -4.47 -6.77
N GLU A 80 -21.35 -5.10 -5.69
CA GLU A 80 -21.48 -6.56 -5.58
C GLU A 80 -22.62 -7.14 -6.45
N ASP A 81 -23.57 -6.30 -6.89
CA ASP A 81 -24.82 -6.74 -7.56
C ASP A 81 -24.84 -6.51 -9.09
N ASN A 82 -23.77 -5.96 -9.67
CA ASN A 82 -23.82 -5.46 -11.06
C ASN A 82 -23.33 -6.48 -12.10
N LEU A 83 -24.27 -7.10 -12.82
CA LEU A 83 -24.04 -8.14 -13.84
C LEU A 83 -23.15 -7.70 -15.02
N LEU A 84 -23.15 -6.41 -15.40
CA LEU A 84 -22.31 -5.86 -16.48
C LEU A 84 -20.86 -5.60 -16.05
N TYR A 85 -20.62 -5.55 -14.74
CA TYR A 85 -19.31 -5.25 -14.13
C TYR A 85 -18.60 -6.53 -13.65
N LYS A 86 -19.14 -7.72 -13.98
CA LYS A 86 -18.57 -9.05 -13.68
C LYS A 86 -17.38 -9.46 -14.56
N PHE A 87 -16.91 -8.57 -15.43
CA PHE A 87 -15.69 -8.81 -16.22
C PHE A 87 -14.56 -7.94 -15.67
N ALA A 88 -13.44 -8.59 -15.37
CA ALA A 88 -12.24 -7.92 -14.90
C ALA A 88 -11.79 -6.86 -15.93
N ILE A 89 -11.66 -5.62 -15.49
CA ILE A 89 -11.01 -4.59 -16.30
C ILE A 89 -9.53 -4.99 -16.48
N PRO A 90 -9.02 -5.15 -17.71
CA PRO A 90 -7.66 -5.65 -17.98
C PRO A 90 -6.52 -4.84 -17.34
N HIS A 91 -6.77 -3.59 -16.94
CA HIS A 91 -5.76 -2.68 -16.41
C HIS A 91 -5.74 -2.58 -14.87
N GLU A 92 -6.43 -3.44 -14.13
CA GLU A 92 -6.32 -3.48 -12.66
C GLU A 92 -6.04 -4.87 -12.08
N VAL A 93 -5.86 -5.90 -12.91
CA VAL A 93 -5.78 -7.32 -12.49
C VAL A 93 -4.39 -7.83 -12.15
N ASP A 94 -3.32 -7.09 -12.41
CA ASP A 94 -1.97 -7.65 -12.20
C ASP A 94 -1.57 -7.68 -10.72
N TRP A 95 -0.81 -8.71 -10.37
CA TRP A 95 -0.19 -8.83 -9.05
C TRP A 95 0.74 -7.64 -8.79
N HIS A 96 0.65 -7.10 -7.57
CA HIS A 96 1.49 -5.98 -7.16
C HIS A 96 1.75 -6.01 -5.65
N ILE A 97 2.75 -5.24 -5.23
CA ILE A 97 3.14 -5.12 -3.83
C ILE A 97 2.57 -3.81 -3.28
N HIS A 98 1.83 -3.89 -2.18
CA HIS A 98 1.62 -2.74 -1.31
C HIS A 98 2.70 -2.73 -0.23
N PHE A 99 3.20 -1.55 0.06
CA PHE A 99 4.10 -1.30 1.17
C PHE A 99 3.68 -0.03 1.87
N LEU A 100 3.46 -0.11 3.16
CA LEU A 100 3.09 1.01 4.02
C LEU A 100 4.05 1.03 5.21
N SER A 101 4.63 2.19 5.46
CA SER A 101 5.41 2.47 6.66
C SER A 101 4.78 3.60 7.44
N VAL A 102 4.68 3.42 8.75
CA VAL A 102 4.06 4.33 9.71
C VAL A 102 5.05 4.61 10.84
N GLY A 103 5.00 5.79 11.43
CA GLY A 103 5.85 6.17 12.56
C GLY A 103 7.06 7.03 12.16
N LYS A 104 7.95 7.27 13.11
CA LYS A 104 9.06 8.21 12.95
C LYS A 104 10.16 7.60 12.09
N GLY A 105 10.53 8.28 11.01
CA GLY A 105 11.51 7.78 10.04
C GLY A 105 10.89 6.96 8.89
N SER A 106 9.56 6.77 8.87
CA SER A 106 8.83 6.06 7.80
C SER A 106 9.15 6.59 6.41
N ARG A 107 9.24 7.91 6.23
CA ARG A 107 9.63 8.54 4.96
C ARG A 107 11.01 8.07 4.49
N SER A 108 12.02 8.21 5.34
CA SER A 108 13.40 7.87 5.01
C SER A 108 13.58 6.38 4.75
N LEU A 109 12.86 5.54 5.50
CA LEU A 109 12.79 4.11 5.24
C LEU A 109 12.22 3.83 3.83
N CYS A 110 11.09 4.45 3.49
CA CYS A 110 10.49 4.30 2.16
C CYS A 110 11.40 4.81 1.03
N GLU A 111 12.09 5.94 1.23
CA GLU A 111 13.08 6.48 0.29
C GLU A 111 14.22 5.48 0.06
N LYS A 112 14.71 4.84 1.13
CA LYS A 112 15.78 3.83 1.05
C LYS A 112 15.34 2.59 0.28
N ILE A 113 14.14 2.08 0.55
CA ILE A 113 13.57 0.94 -0.17
C ILE A 113 13.38 1.28 -1.65
N THR A 114 12.76 2.43 -1.93
CA THR A 114 12.52 2.91 -3.30
C THR A 114 13.82 3.07 -4.09
N HIS A 115 14.83 3.70 -3.48
CA HIS A 115 16.14 3.87 -4.10
C HIS A 115 16.80 2.51 -4.41
N ASN A 116 16.77 1.57 -3.47
CA ASN A 116 17.38 0.26 -3.66
C ASN A 116 16.72 -0.54 -4.79
N GLU A 117 15.40 -0.48 -4.91
CA GLU A 117 14.66 -1.19 -5.95
C GLU A 117 14.84 -0.54 -7.33
N ASN A 118 14.77 0.80 -7.40
CA ASN A 118 14.99 1.53 -8.66
C ASN A 118 16.44 1.45 -9.15
N ARG A 119 17.45 1.44 -8.27
CA ARG A 119 18.87 1.29 -8.65
C ARG A 119 19.15 -0.05 -9.34
N ARG A 120 18.37 -1.09 -9.03
CA ARG A 120 18.52 -2.43 -9.62
C ARG A 120 17.82 -2.57 -10.97
N ALA A 121 16.95 -1.62 -11.32
CA ALA A 121 16.11 -1.70 -12.50
C ALA A 121 16.58 -0.71 -13.57
N LYS A 122 16.37 -1.06 -14.85
CA LYS A 122 16.62 -0.15 -15.98
C LYS A 122 15.58 0.98 -16.08
N LYS A 123 14.43 0.79 -15.42
CA LYS A 123 13.30 1.74 -15.34
C LYS A 123 12.85 1.90 -13.90
N CYS A 124 12.10 2.96 -13.60
CA CYS A 124 11.52 3.17 -12.27
C CYS A 124 10.43 2.11 -12.00
N VAL A 125 10.61 1.33 -10.93
CA VAL A 125 9.74 0.23 -10.51
C VAL A 125 9.08 0.47 -9.14
N ALA A 126 9.48 1.53 -8.43
CA ALA A 126 8.96 1.87 -7.11
C ALA A 126 8.74 3.39 -7.01
N LYS A 127 7.57 3.81 -6.54
CA LYS A 127 7.20 5.21 -6.36
C LYS A 127 6.70 5.44 -4.93
N LEU A 128 7.23 6.48 -4.29
CA LEU A 128 6.89 6.84 -2.91
C LEU A 128 5.73 7.84 -2.88
N TYR A 129 4.80 7.63 -1.96
CA TYR A 129 3.64 8.49 -1.72
C TYR A 129 3.50 8.83 -0.24
N SER A 130 3.09 10.08 0.06
CA SER A 130 2.67 10.48 1.40
C SER A 130 1.18 10.22 1.57
N ASN A 131 0.80 9.58 2.66
CA ASN A 131 -0.61 9.35 3.00
C ASN A 131 -1.22 10.51 3.79
N LYS A 132 -0.49 11.62 3.99
CA LYS A 132 -0.97 12.83 4.70
C LYS A 132 -1.55 12.54 6.08
N GLY A 133 -0.93 11.61 6.82
CA GLY A 133 -1.37 11.20 8.15
C GLY A 133 -2.47 10.12 8.16
N PHE A 134 -2.99 9.72 7.02
CA PHE A 134 -3.91 8.58 6.92
C PHE A 134 -3.15 7.25 6.92
N ILE A 135 -3.68 6.24 7.58
CA ILE A 135 -3.08 4.89 7.65
C ILE A 135 -4.03 3.90 6.97
N PRO A 136 -3.80 3.53 5.70
CA PRO A 136 -4.69 2.65 4.93
C PRO A 136 -4.54 1.16 5.30
N TYR A 137 -4.39 0.83 6.59
CA TYR A 137 -4.06 -0.52 7.04
C TYR A 137 -5.15 -1.55 6.70
N ASN A 138 -6.42 -1.25 7.01
CA ASN A 138 -7.54 -2.16 6.72
C ASN A 138 -7.66 -2.46 5.22
N TYR A 139 -7.52 -1.42 4.38
CA TYR A 139 -7.51 -1.56 2.93
C TYR A 139 -6.42 -2.53 2.45
N ILE A 140 -5.19 -2.39 2.96
CA ILE A 140 -4.07 -3.28 2.60
C ILE A 140 -4.34 -4.73 3.05
N LYS A 141 -4.93 -4.90 4.23
CA LYS A 141 -5.25 -6.21 4.79
C LYS A 141 -6.35 -6.93 4.01
N GLU A 142 -7.39 -6.22 3.60
CA GLU A 142 -8.51 -6.76 2.81
C GLU A 142 -8.09 -7.23 1.42
N GLN A 143 -7.04 -6.64 0.84
CA GLN A 143 -6.53 -6.99 -0.49
C GLN A 143 -5.40 -8.03 -0.45
N ALA A 144 -4.90 -8.38 0.74
CA ALA A 144 -3.71 -9.20 0.87
C ALA A 144 -3.98 -10.68 0.58
N SER A 145 -3.29 -11.23 -0.42
CA SER A 145 -3.10 -12.67 -0.57
C SER A 145 -2.02 -13.20 0.39
N VAL A 146 -0.98 -12.39 0.60
CA VAL A 146 0.15 -12.67 1.50
C VAL A 146 0.44 -11.35 2.21
N ILE A 147 0.38 -11.34 3.53
CA ILE A 147 0.67 -10.17 4.35
C ILE A 147 1.89 -10.42 5.23
N ARG A 148 2.72 -9.39 5.41
CA ARG A 148 3.83 -9.37 6.35
C ARG A 148 3.84 -8.06 7.10
N GLU A 149 4.06 -8.16 8.40
CA GLU A 149 4.16 -7.03 9.31
C GLU A 149 5.54 -7.04 9.99
N ILE A 150 6.07 -5.85 10.23
CA ILE A 150 7.33 -5.63 10.94
C ILE A 150 7.08 -4.48 11.94
N GLY A 151 7.47 -4.66 13.20
CA GLY A 151 7.11 -3.76 14.28
C GLY A 151 5.64 -3.92 14.72
N ASN A 152 5.19 -3.04 15.60
CA ASN A 152 3.84 -3.09 16.17
C ASN A 152 2.92 -2.07 15.50
N MET A 153 2.12 -2.49 14.52
CA MET A 153 1.20 -1.59 13.81
C MET A 153 0.07 -1.06 14.73
N SER A 154 -0.30 -1.81 15.76
CA SER A 154 -1.40 -1.46 16.67
C SER A 154 -1.10 -0.22 17.52
N GLU A 155 0.17 0.16 17.68
CA GLU A 155 0.57 1.40 18.38
C GLU A 155 0.21 2.66 17.60
N TYR A 156 -0.11 2.54 16.30
CA TYR A 156 -0.34 3.68 15.41
C TYR A 156 -1.77 3.75 14.84
N LEU A 157 -2.61 2.74 15.07
CA LEU A 157 -4.00 2.65 14.59
C LEU A 157 -4.98 3.18 15.65
#